data_AF-A0A4U0GVZ7-F1
#
_entry.id   AF-A0A4U0GVZ7-F1
#
_cell.length_a   1.000
_cell.length_b   1.000
_cell.length_c   1.000
_cell.angle_alpha   90.00
_cell.angle_beta   90.00
_cell.angle_gamma   90.00
#
_symmetry.space_group_name_H-M   'P 1'
#
loop_
_entity.id
_entity.type
_entity.pdbx_description
1 polymer ?
#
loop_
_entity_poly.entity_id
_entity_poly.type
_entity_poly.pdbx_seq_one_letter_code
_entity_poly.pdbx_strand_id
1 'polypeptide(L)'
;MPSMDLKSHAYSLDHATLLQSLCNTENLLLIQDLDGVCMELVRDPLTRRLDRRYIEATHRLAGHFYVLTNGEHIGSRGVNAIVEQAFDTPEHVREQGFYLPGLAAGGVQLQDRHGRVSHPGVTDEELAFLHSVPQRARQFLRDLLAVAPYSLSADAIAAMIESCVLDNPASPTLNINRLHQHFQDRPHSWISLQQAASVFMGELLQHAAASGLGDSFFIHYAPNLGRDDNGDERVKYSEGDNAGTTDFQFMLKGAIKEVGVLVILNHYYHQRCGRYPLGEHFNARQSPRELDALLQLAQDHFDPALMPRIVGVGDTVTSYPQNDHDGTHYQRGGSDRGFLTLVQQLGRRFDTDNVVVYIDSSGGEVRRPGVDRDHLQRHAERPDLSVWNALRGTTDADDPLTLDVIFPEGHRQYVDFFCRLADQR
;
A
#
# COMPACT_ATOMS: atom_id res chain seq x y z
N MET A 1 17.93 -26.87 16.71
CA MET A 1 16.67 -27.40 16.16
C MET A 1 16.73 -27.20 14.66
N PRO A 2 16.24 -28.14 13.83
CA PRO A 2 16.28 -27.93 12.38
C PRO A 2 15.51 -26.64 12.04
N SER A 3 16.10 -25.80 11.20
CA SER A 3 15.43 -24.65 10.57
C SER A 3 14.17 -25.16 9.89
N MET A 4 13.00 -24.73 10.35
CA MET A 4 11.73 -25.08 9.73
C MET A 4 11.62 -24.36 8.39
N ASP A 5 11.30 -25.10 7.33
CA ASP A 5 11.05 -24.56 5.99
C ASP A 5 9.65 -23.95 5.96
N LEU A 6 9.55 -22.63 6.17
CA LEU A 6 8.28 -21.90 6.18
C LEU A 6 7.62 -21.90 4.80
N LYS A 7 8.35 -22.22 3.72
CA LYS A 7 7.83 -22.43 2.36
C LYS A 7 6.71 -23.48 2.26
N SER A 8 6.56 -24.32 3.28
CA SER A 8 5.56 -25.40 3.30
C SER A 8 4.23 -25.04 4.00
N HIS A 9 4.11 -23.84 4.57
CA HIS A 9 2.97 -23.46 5.41
C HIS A 9 2.20 -22.25 4.84
N ALA A 10 1.52 -22.46 3.70
CA ALA A 10 0.58 -21.46 3.18
C ALA A 10 -0.58 -21.23 4.16
N TYR A 11 -0.99 -19.96 4.30
CA TYR A 11 -2.15 -19.52 5.08
C TYR A 11 -2.08 -19.88 6.58
N SER A 12 -0.87 -19.94 7.15
CA SER A 12 -0.63 -20.30 8.54
C SER A 12 -1.12 -19.25 9.53
N LEU A 13 -1.58 -19.72 10.69
CA LEU A 13 -1.88 -18.90 11.88
C LEU A 13 -0.80 -19.04 12.97
N ASP A 14 0.31 -19.73 12.70
CA ASP A 14 1.37 -19.97 13.68
C ASP A 14 2.36 -18.80 13.77
N HIS A 15 1.93 -17.74 14.45
CA HIS A 15 2.77 -16.55 14.68
C HIS A 15 3.97 -16.84 15.59
N ALA A 16 3.91 -17.87 16.44
CA ALA A 16 5.01 -18.20 17.35
C ALA A 16 6.20 -18.78 16.59
N THR A 17 5.94 -19.71 15.66
CA THR A 17 6.97 -20.26 14.77
C THR A 17 7.54 -19.19 13.85
N LEU A 18 6.70 -18.31 13.29
CA LEU A 18 7.18 -17.16 12.53
C LEU A 18 8.14 -16.30 13.37
N LEU A 19 7.73 -15.91 14.59
CA LEU A 19 8.53 -15.08 15.48
C LEU A 19 9.90 -15.71 15.74
N GLN A 20 9.93 -16.98 16.13
CA GLN A 20 11.16 -17.70 16.41
C GLN A 20 12.07 -17.78 15.18
N SER A 21 11.50 -18.03 14.00
CA SER A 21 12.24 -18.09 12.74
C SER A 21 12.86 -16.75 12.37
N LEU A 22 12.10 -15.65 12.52
CA LEU A 22 12.61 -14.30 12.27
C LEU A 22 13.67 -13.89 13.28
N CYS A 23 13.53 -14.19 14.58
CA CYS A 23 14.55 -13.90 15.59
C CYS A 23 15.90 -14.59 15.28
N ASN A 24 15.87 -15.80 14.72
CA ASN A 24 17.07 -16.56 14.36
C ASN A 24 17.67 -16.20 12.98
N THR A 25 17.04 -15.27 12.24
CA THR A 25 17.50 -14.88 10.90
C THR A 25 18.54 -13.75 11.01
N GLU A 26 19.79 -13.99 10.62
CA GLU A 26 20.83 -12.95 10.67
C GLU A 26 20.57 -11.81 9.65
N ASN A 27 20.37 -12.18 8.39
CA ASN A 27 20.13 -11.25 7.29
C ASN A 27 18.63 -11.10 7.05
N LEU A 28 18.00 -10.23 7.84
CA LEU A 28 16.56 -9.95 7.78
C LEU A 28 16.28 -8.57 7.17
N LEU A 29 15.29 -8.51 6.29
CA LEU A 29 14.73 -7.28 5.74
C LEU A 29 13.20 -7.33 5.79
N LEU A 30 12.58 -6.42 6.53
CA LEU A 30 11.13 -6.23 6.62
C LEU A 30 10.71 -5.06 5.74
N ILE A 31 9.75 -5.29 4.86
CA ILE A 31 9.15 -4.29 3.97
C ILE A 31 7.64 -4.37 4.17
N GLN A 32 7.00 -3.27 4.59
CA GLN A 32 5.56 -3.28 4.85
C GLN A 32 4.83 -2.02 4.40
N ASP A 33 3.54 -2.17 4.08
CA ASP A 33 2.63 -1.03 4.06
C ASP A 33 2.28 -0.58 5.51
N LEU A 34 1.51 0.49 5.65
CA LEU A 34 1.18 1.11 6.92
C LEU A 34 -0.32 1.02 7.27
N ASP A 35 -1.15 1.64 6.43
CA ASP A 35 -2.59 1.69 6.62
C ASP A 35 -3.17 0.26 6.53
N GLY A 36 -3.91 -0.18 7.56
CA GLY A 36 -4.41 -1.54 7.68
C GLY A 36 -3.40 -2.58 8.20
N VAL A 37 -2.10 -2.28 8.15
CA VAL A 37 -1.03 -3.16 8.63
C VAL A 37 -0.65 -2.87 10.08
N CYS A 38 -0.19 -1.65 10.37
CA CYS A 38 0.25 -1.25 11.71
C CYS A 38 -0.58 -0.10 12.31
N MET A 39 -1.54 0.41 11.54
CA MET A 39 -2.56 1.34 11.99
C MET A 39 -3.91 1.00 11.38
N GLU A 40 -4.99 1.45 12.01
CA GLU A 40 -6.35 1.18 11.56
C GLU A 40 -6.67 1.84 10.21
N LEU A 41 -7.45 1.15 9.38
CA LEU A 41 -8.09 1.76 8.21
C LEU A 41 -9.25 2.66 8.67
N VAL A 42 -8.96 3.95 8.76
CA VAL A 42 -9.94 4.99 9.12
C VAL A 42 -10.52 5.67 7.88
N ARG A 43 -11.71 6.26 8.01
CA ARG A 43 -12.36 7.00 6.93
C ARG A 43 -11.75 8.38 6.70
N ASP A 44 -11.28 9.02 7.78
CA ASP A 44 -10.61 10.30 7.73
C ASP A 44 -9.11 10.11 8.03
N PRO A 45 -8.21 10.26 7.04
CA PRO A 45 -6.78 10.09 7.25
C PRO A 45 -6.17 10.96 8.37
N LEU A 46 -6.84 12.04 8.81
CA LEU A 46 -6.39 12.87 9.92
C LEU A 46 -6.64 12.25 11.31
N THR A 47 -7.50 11.24 11.40
CA THR A 47 -7.79 10.55 12.67
C THR A 47 -6.83 9.37 12.92
N ARG A 48 -5.94 9.07 11.97
CA ARG A 48 -4.95 8.01 12.09
C ARG A 48 -4.07 8.19 13.33
N ARG A 49 -3.71 7.07 13.94
CA ARG A 49 -2.82 6.99 15.08
C ARG A 49 -1.87 5.81 14.92
N LEU A 50 -0.62 6.01 15.32
CA LEU A 50 0.37 4.95 15.46
C LEU A 50 0.65 4.72 16.95
N ASP A 51 0.78 3.46 17.34
CA ASP A 51 1.21 3.11 18.70
C ASP A 51 2.68 3.53 18.88
N ARG A 52 2.98 4.28 19.95
CA ARG A 52 4.35 4.66 20.29
C ARG A 52 5.27 3.45 20.44
N ARG A 53 4.78 2.34 20.99
CA ARG A 53 5.56 1.08 21.12
C ARG A 53 6.00 0.56 19.77
N TYR A 54 5.13 0.66 18.76
CA TYR A 54 5.44 0.28 17.39
C TYR A 54 6.56 1.16 16.82
N ILE A 55 6.47 2.49 16.99
CA ILE A 55 7.51 3.42 16.52
C ILE A 55 8.85 3.18 17.22
N GLU A 56 8.84 2.91 18.53
CA GLU A 56 10.06 2.55 19.25
C GLU A 56 10.63 1.19 18.80
N ALA A 57 9.77 0.24 18.43
CA ALA A 57 10.17 -1.04 17.85
C ALA A 57 10.80 -0.88 16.45
N THR A 58 10.26 -0.02 15.58
CA THR A 58 10.87 0.24 14.26
C THR A 58 12.25 0.88 14.41
N HIS A 59 12.43 1.74 15.41
CA HIS A 59 13.73 2.31 15.75
C HIS A 59 14.75 1.26 16.21
N ARG A 60 14.33 0.28 17.03
CA ARG A 60 15.20 -0.85 17.44
C ARG A 60 15.60 -1.72 16.25
N LEU A 61 14.70 -1.88 15.27
CA LEU A 61 14.92 -2.63 14.03
C LEU A 61 15.58 -1.79 12.91
N ALA A 62 16.27 -0.69 13.26
CA ALA A 62 16.96 0.14 12.28
C ALA A 62 17.92 -0.67 11.39
N GLY A 63 17.86 -0.45 10.08
CA GLY A 63 18.62 -1.21 9.08
C GLY A 63 17.97 -2.53 8.65
N HIS A 64 16.96 -3.01 9.38
CA HIS A 64 16.18 -4.19 9.03
C HIS A 64 14.76 -3.86 8.59
N PHE A 65 14.25 -2.67 8.87
CA PHE A 65 12.87 -2.30 8.64
C PHE A 65 12.73 -1.11 7.68
N TYR A 66 11.80 -1.23 6.72
CA TYR A 66 11.42 -0.17 5.80
C TYR A 66 9.91 -0.18 5.51
N VAL A 67 9.34 1.01 5.37
CA VAL A 67 7.98 1.17 4.88
C VAL A 67 7.94 1.26 3.35
N LEU A 68 6.85 0.83 2.76
CA LEU A 68 6.54 0.92 1.34
C LEU A 68 5.04 1.17 1.19
N THR A 69 4.65 2.44 1.06
CA THR A 69 3.24 2.86 1.13
C THR A 69 2.82 3.76 -0.03
N ASN A 70 1.52 3.76 -0.35
CA ASN A 70 0.91 4.73 -1.27
C ASN A 70 0.60 6.07 -0.58
N GLY A 71 0.52 6.11 0.76
CA GLY A 71 0.47 7.36 1.52
C GLY A 71 1.78 8.14 1.38
N GLU A 72 1.88 9.30 2.03
CA GLU A 72 3.11 10.13 2.02
C GLU A 72 3.75 10.23 3.39
N HIS A 73 5.07 10.41 3.42
CA HIS A 73 5.81 10.76 4.63
C HIS A 73 5.49 12.18 5.09
N ILE A 74 5.41 13.13 4.15
CA ILE A 74 5.21 14.57 4.40
C ILE A 74 3.84 15.07 3.96
N GLY A 75 3.56 16.34 4.25
CA GLY A 75 2.28 16.99 3.96
C GLY A 75 1.35 17.01 5.18
N SER A 76 0.19 17.66 5.04
CA SER A 76 -0.77 17.85 6.14
C SER A 76 -1.30 16.53 6.72
N ARG A 77 -1.29 15.48 5.89
CA ARG A 77 -1.74 14.11 6.19
C ARG A 77 -0.59 13.10 6.09
N GLY A 78 0.65 13.57 6.11
CA GLY A 78 1.83 12.73 6.03
C GLY A 78 2.04 11.89 7.30
N VAL A 79 2.71 10.75 7.16
CA VAL A 79 3.03 9.83 8.25
C VAL A 79 3.88 10.50 9.33
N ASN A 80 4.74 11.46 8.98
CA ASN A 80 5.60 12.15 9.94
C ASN A 80 4.79 12.87 11.03
N ALA A 81 3.70 13.53 10.67
CA ALA A 81 2.83 14.18 11.64
C ALA A 81 2.12 13.17 12.55
N ILE A 82 1.81 11.97 12.04
CA ILE A 82 1.21 10.88 12.83
C ILE A 82 2.24 10.33 13.84
N VAL A 83 3.50 10.19 13.42
CA VAL A 83 4.61 9.79 14.30
C VAL A 83 4.81 10.84 15.39
N GLU A 84 4.88 12.13 15.04
CA GLU A 84 5.02 13.24 15.98
C GLU A 84 3.92 13.26 17.06
N GLN A 85 2.67 13.00 16.66
CA GLN A 85 1.53 12.94 17.58
C GLN A 85 1.62 11.81 18.62
N ALA A 86 2.46 10.81 18.40
CA ALA A 86 2.68 9.72 19.36
C ALA A 86 3.66 10.09 20.49
N PHE A 87 4.31 11.25 20.42
CA PHE A 87 5.30 11.72 21.40
C PHE A 87 4.88 13.03 22.06
N ASP A 88 5.26 13.21 23.33
CA ASP A 88 5.02 14.45 24.07
C ASP A 88 5.86 15.62 23.54
N THR A 89 7.04 15.33 22.97
CA THR A 89 7.99 16.30 22.41
C THR A 89 8.25 15.98 20.94
N PRO A 90 7.50 16.56 19.99
CA PRO A 90 7.62 16.27 18.55
C PRO A 90 9.03 16.48 17.99
N GLU A 91 9.77 17.48 18.48
CA GLU A 91 11.13 17.79 18.01
C GLU A 91 12.10 16.61 18.23
N HIS A 92 11.85 15.83 19.29
CA HIS A 92 12.65 14.67 19.65
C HIS A 92 12.56 13.55 18.59
N VAL A 93 11.44 13.45 17.88
CA VAL A 93 11.20 12.43 16.85
C VAL A 93 12.28 12.52 15.78
N ARG A 94 12.51 13.72 15.26
CA ARG A 94 13.51 13.95 14.21
C ARG A 94 14.94 13.77 14.71
N GLU A 95 15.24 14.37 15.86
CA GLU A 95 16.58 14.39 16.44
C GLU A 95 17.09 12.99 16.76
N GLN A 96 16.25 12.13 17.33
CA GLN A 96 16.62 10.75 17.65
C GLN A 96 16.42 9.78 16.47
N GLY A 97 15.74 10.23 15.43
CA GLY A 97 15.47 9.43 14.24
C GLY A 97 14.43 8.35 14.50
N PHE A 98 13.23 8.78 14.90
CA PHE A 98 12.04 7.94 15.08
C PHE A 98 11.08 7.95 13.88
N TYR A 99 11.35 8.74 12.83
CA TYR A 99 10.54 8.63 11.62
C TYR A 99 10.73 7.28 10.95
N LEU A 100 9.69 6.82 10.26
CA LEU A 100 9.70 5.54 9.57
C LEU A 100 10.50 5.68 8.26
N PRO A 101 11.63 4.97 8.10
CA PRO A 101 12.43 5.02 6.88
C PRO A 101 11.78 4.19 5.78
N GLY A 102 12.04 4.55 4.52
CA GLY A 102 11.55 3.79 3.36
C GLY A 102 10.88 4.67 2.33
N LEU A 103 9.95 4.08 1.60
CA LEU A 103 9.34 4.69 0.42
C LEU A 103 7.86 4.96 0.63
N ALA A 104 7.44 6.13 0.19
CA ALA A 104 6.07 6.60 0.19
C ALA A 104 5.70 7.10 -1.23
N ALA A 105 4.48 7.61 -1.38
CA ALA A 105 3.89 8.04 -2.65
C ALA A 105 3.97 6.96 -3.74
N GLY A 106 3.81 5.68 -3.38
CA GLY A 106 3.92 4.56 -4.31
C GLY A 106 5.35 4.26 -4.76
N GLY A 107 6.38 4.69 -4.03
CA GLY A 107 7.77 4.33 -4.32
C GLY A 107 8.67 5.48 -4.79
N VAL A 108 8.18 6.71 -4.85
CA VAL A 108 8.93 7.87 -5.38
C VAL A 108 9.35 8.86 -4.30
N GLN A 109 8.82 8.76 -3.09
CA GLN A 109 9.21 9.61 -1.96
C GLN A 109 10.06 8.80 -0.98
N LEU A 110 11.37 9.00 -1.02
CA LEU A 110 12.32 8.32 -0.14
C LEU A 110 12.59 9.14 1.11
N GLN A 111 12.51 8.50 2.27
CA GLN A 111 12.80 9.12 3.55
C GLN A 111 13.76 8.28 4.39
N ASP A 112 14.70 8.95 5.07
CA ASP A 112 15.48 8.37 6.16
C ASP A 112 14.82 8.54 7.54
N ARG A 113 15.37 7.87 8.56
CA ARG A 113 14.84 7.93 9.93
C ARG A 113 14.83 9.34 10.55
N HIS A 114 15.56 10.30 9.98
CA HIS A 114 15.64 11.69 10.45
C HIS A 114 14.78 12.66 9.60
N GLY A 115 13.87 12.11 8.79
CA GLY A 115 12.91 12.91 8.02
C GLY A 115 13.56 13.66 6.86
N ARG A 116 14.72 13.21 6.37
CA ARG A 116 15.29 13.74 5.13
C ARG A 116 14.59 13.08 3.97
N VAL A 117 13.79 13.86 3.25
CA VAL A 117 12.97 13.40 2.14
C VAL A 117 13.60 13.80 0.81
N SER A 118 13.61 12.88 -0.15
CA SER A 118 13.96 13.13 -1.55
C SER A 118 12.93 12.49 -2.48
N HIS A 119 12.94 12.90 -3.76
CA HIS A 119 12.06 12.35 -4.78
C HIS A 119 12.87 11.81 -5.98
N PRO A 120 13.56 10.65 -5.84
CA PRO A 120 14.42 10.13 -6.88
C PRO A 120 13.70 9.91 -8.21
N GLY A 121 14.22 10.51 -9.29
CA GLY A 121 13.67 10.37 -10.64
C GLY A 121 12.46 11.27 -10.96
N VAL A 122 12.08 12.17 -10.05
CA VAL A 122 10.98 13.12 -10.24
C VAL A 122 11.52 14.51 -10.56
N THR A 123 10.93 15.19 -11.55
CA THR A 123 11.36 16.56 -11.92
C THR A 123 10.60 17.64 -11.16
N ASP A 124 11.16 18.86 -11.14
CA ASP A 124 10.52 20.02 -10.52
C ASP A 124 9.20 20.38 -11.23
N GLU A 125 9.12 20.23 -12.56
CA GLU A 125 7.91 20.47 -13.34
C GLU A 125 6.80 19.48 -12.99
N GLU A 126 7.15 18.20 -12.79
CA GLU A 126 6.21 17.17 -12.36
C GLU A 126 5.66 17.49 -10.97
N LEU A 127 6.54 17.81 -10.01
CA LEU A 127 6.12 18.23 -8.68
C LEU A 127 5.24 19.48 -8.75
N ALA A 128 5.63 20.51 -9.52
CA ALA A 128 4.85 21.73 -9.65
C ALA A 128 3.44 21.47 -10.21
N PHE A 129 3.30 20.54 -11.16
CA PHE A 129 2.00 20.12 -11.66
C PHE A 129 1.15 19.48 -10.55
N LEU A 130 1.71 18.54 -9.79
CA LEU A 130 1.02 17.87 -8.67
C LEU A 130 0.56 18.86 -7.60
N HIS A 131 1.38 19.85 -7.25
CA HIS A 131 1.02 20.91 -6.30
C HIS A 131 -0.18 21.75 -6.77
N SER A 132 -0.47 21.79 -8.08
CA SER A 132 -1.64 22.49 -8.61
C SER A 132 -2.94 21.68 -8.52
N VAL A 133 -2.85 20.35 -8.42
CA VAL A 133 -4.00 19.44 -8.46
C VAL A 133 -5.00 19.70 -7.33
N PRO A 134 -4.59 19.87 -6.05
CA PRO A 134 -5.55 20.11 -4.97
C PRO A 134 -6.45 21.32 -5.24
N GLN A 135 -5.90 22.43 -5.74
CA GLN A 135 -6.71 23.62 -6.04
C GLN A 135 -7.72 23.36 -7.16
N ARG A 136 -7.34 22.59 -8.20
CA ARG A 136 -8.25 22.18 -9.27
C ARG A 136 -9.36 21.26 -8.73
N ALA A 137 -9.03 20.32 -7.86
CA ALA A 137 -9.99 19.43 -7.22
C ALA A 137 -11.00 20.19 -6.33
N ARG A 138 -10.53 21.20 -5.57
CA ARG A 138 -11.42 22.09 -4.79
C ARG A 138 -12.40 22.83 -5.70
N GLN A 139 -11.94 23.35 -6.84
CA GLN A 139 -12.81 24.04 -7.79
C GLN A 139 -13.83 23.08 -8.42
N PHE A 140 -13.37 21.91 -8.88
CA PHE A 140 -14.21 20.85 -9.42
C PHE A 140 -15.34 20.46 -8.46
N LEU A 141 -15.02 20.14 -7.20
CA LEU A 141 -16.04 19.77 -6.21
C LEU A 141 -17.00 20.92 -5.91
N ARG A 142 -16.51 22.16 -5.86
CA ARG A 142 -17.36 23.33 -5.63
C ARG A 142 -18.41 23.49 -6.71
N ASP A 143 -18.00 23.37 -7.97
CA ASP A 143 -18.88 23.55 -9.12
C ASP A 143 -19.84 22.36 -9.24
N LEU A 144 -19.34 21.13 -9.06
CA LEU A 144 -20.14 19.90 -9.14
C LEU A 144 -21.24 19.88 -8.09
N LEU A 145 -20.90 20.13 -6.82
CA LEU A 145 -21.83 19.96 -5.70
C LEU A 145 -22.86 21.10 -5.58
N ALA A 146 -22.61 22.26 -6.22
CA ALA A 146 -23.51 23.42 -6.19
C ALA A 146 -24.74 23.28 -7.09
N VAL A 147 -24.70 22.41 -8.10
CA VAL A 147 -25.76 22.25 -9.10
C VAL A 147 -26.57 20.97 -8.89
N ALA A 148 -27.74 20.88 -9.53
CA ALA A 148 -28.52 19.64 -9.55
C ALA A 148 -27.70 18.50 -10.18
N PRO A 149 -27.78 17.26 -9.66
CA PRO A 149 -28.74 16.78 -8.65
C PRO A 149 -28.30 16.94 -7.19
N TYR A 150 -27.14 17.54 -6.90
CA TYR A 150 -26.58 17.63 -5.55
C TYR A 150 -27.11 18.85 -4.79
N SER A 151 -27.03 20.04 -5.41
CA SER A 151 -27.55 21.32 -4.91
C SER A 151 -27.24 21.60 -3.43
N LEU A 152 -26.01 21.35 -3.00
CA LEU A 152 -25.58 21.56 -1.61
C LEU A 152 -25.39 23.06 -1.31
N SER A 153 -25.54 23.45 -0.04
CA SER A 153 -25.23 24.81 0.39
C SER A 153 -23.73 25.08 0.36
N ALA A 154 -23.33 26.35 0.24
CA ALA A 154 -21.92 26.75 0.24
C ALA A 154 -21.14 26.23 1.46
N ASP A 155 -21.75 26.27 2.66
CA ASP A 155 -21.14 25.76 3.89
C ASP A 155 -20.95 24.24 3.87
N ALA A 156 -21.95 23.51 3.36
CA ALA A 156 -21.85 22.05 3.23
C ALA A 156 -20.77 21.66 2.21
N ILE A 157 -20.69 22.39 1.08
CA ILE A 157 -19.66 22.20 0.07
C ILE A 157 -18.27 22.44 0.64
N ALA A 158 -18.07 23.54 1.37
CA ALA A 158 -16.79 23.86 2.00
C ALA A 158 -16.36 22.75 2.96
N ALA A 159 -17.26 22.28 3.82
CA ALA A 159 -16.98 21.18 4.74
C ALA A 159 -16.63 19.86 4.01
N MET A 160 -17.30 19.55 2.89
CA MET A 160 -16.99 18.36 2.09
C MET A 160 -15.64 18.47 1.40
N ILE A 161 -15.32 19.63 0.82
CA ILE A 161 -14.05 19.86 0.14
C ILE A 161 -12.86 19.62 1.08
N GLU A 162 -12.91 20.14 2.31
CA GLU A 162 -11.82 19.99 3.29
C GLU A 162 -11.54 18.52 3.63
N SER A 163 -12.58 17.67 3.64
CA SER A 163 -12.41 16.23 3.83
C SER A 163 -12.01 15.49 2.56
N CYS A 164 -12.43 15.96 1.39
CA CYS A 164 -12.28 15.20 0.15
C CYS A 164 -10.98 15.47 -0.60
N VAL A 165 -10.41 16.67 -0.46
CA VAL A 165 -9.18 17.04 -1.17
C VAL A 165 -7.99 16.81 -0.25
N LEU A 166 -7.22 15.77 -0.54
CA LEU A 166 -5.98 15.47 0.16
C LEU A 166 -4.83 16.08 -0.63
N ASP A 167 -4.12 17.02 0.00
CA ASP A 167 -3.06 17.85 -0.57
C ASP A 167 -1.66 17.22 -0.48
N ASN A 168 -1.63 15.89 -0.61
CA ASN A 168 -0.44 15.06 -0.73
C ASN A 168 0.50 15.58 -1.84
N PRO A 169 1.74 16.01 -1.53
CA PRO A 169 2.64 16.67 -2.49
C PRO A 169 3.01 15.86 -3.74
N ALA A 170 3.22 14.56 -3.61
CA ALA A 170 3.66 13.66 -4.69
C ALA A 170 2.53 12.74 -5.19
N SER A 171 1.38 12.76 -4.55
CA SER A 171 0.24 11.89 -4.84
C SER A 171 -1.12 12.50 -4.43
N PRO A 172 -1.44 13.71 -4.91
CA PRO A 172 -2.68 14.41 -4.56
C PRO A 172 -3.90 13.53 -4.84
N THR A 173 -4.81 13.49 -3.87
CA THR A 173 -5.92 12.53 -3.86
C THR A 173 -7.25 13.24 -3.72
N LEU A 174 -8.23 12.81 -4.51
CA LEU A 174 -9.64 13.11 -4.30
C LEU A 174 -10.29 11.90 -3.62
N ASN A 175 -10.48 11.99 -2.30
CA ASN A 175 -11.17 10.98 -1.49
C ASN A 175 -12.65 11.37 -1.35
N ILE A 176 -13.54 10.65 -2.02
CA ILE A 176 -14.98 10.92 -2.01
C ILE A 176 -15.75 10.04 -1.02
N ASN A 177 -15.07 9.39 -0.07
CA ASN A 177 -15.69 8.46 0.89
C ASN A 177 -16.73 9.16 1.78
N ARG A 178 -16.46 10.40 2.21
CA ARG A 178 -17.44 11.17 3.01
C ARG A 178 -18.69 11.53 2.21
N LEU A 179 -18.54 11.75 0.90
CA LEU A 179 -19.67 12.04 0.00
C LEU A 179 -20.55 10.81 -0.20
N HIS A 180 -19.99 9.60 -0.21
CA HIS A 180 -20.78 8.37 -0.24
C HIS A 180 -21.77 8.30 0.92
N GLN A 181 -21.32 8.61 2.14
CA GLN A 181 -22.20 8.62 3.33
C GLN A 181 -23.31 9.67 3.20
N HIS A 182 -22.96 10.84 2.67
CA HIS A 182 -23.94 11.91 2.47
C HIS A 182 -25.00 11.54 1.42
N PHE A 183 -24.63 10.73 0.42
CA PHE A 183 -25.50 10.33 -0.69
C PHE A 183 -25.92 8.86 -0.65
N GLN A 184 -25.82 8.18 0.50
CA GLN A 184 -26.12 6.75 0.63
C GLN A 184 -27.56 6.39 0.17
N ASP A 185 -28.52 7.30 0.40
CA ASP A 185 -29.93 7.13 0.01
C ASP A 185 -30.20 7.53 -1.45
N ARG A 186 -29.17 7.90 -2.22
CA ARG A 186 -29.24 8.37 -3.61
C ARG A 186 -28.20 7.65 -4.47
N PRO A 187 -28.34 6.33 -4.70
CA PRO A 187 -27.32 5.50 -5.37
C PRO A 187 -26.98 5.98 -6.79
N HIS A 188 -27.96 6.50 -7.54
CA HIS A 188 -27.70 7.08 -8.86
C HIS A 188 -26.82 8.33 -8.78
N SER A 189 -27.07 9.22 -7.81
CA SER A 189 -26.23 10.41 -7.61
C SER A 189 -24.82 10.02 -7.18
N TRP A 190 -24.68 8.97 -6.37
CA TRP A 190 -23.38 8.46 -5.98
C TRP A 190 -22.56 7.92 -7.16
N ILE A 191 -23.16 7.08 -8.01
CA ILE A 191 -22.50 6.57 -9.22
C ILE A 191 -22.13 7.71 -10.17
N SER A 192 -23.02 8.70 -10.37
CA SER A 192 -22.71 9.89 -11.16
C SER A 192 -21.54 10.70 -10.59
N LEU A 193 -21.37 10.72 -9.27
CA LEU A 193 -20.23 11.38 -8.62
C LEU A 193 -18.92 10.63 -8.89
N GLN A 194 -18.93 9.29 -8.82
CA GLN A 194 -17.77 8.46 -9.20
C GLN A 194 -17.37 8.69 -10.66
N GLN A 195 -18.35 8.77 -11.57
CA GLN A 195 -18.11 9.06 -12.98
C GLN A 195 -17.53 10.47 -13.19
N ALA A 196 -18.10 11.48 -12.53
CA ALA A 196 -17.59 12.85 -12.60
C ALA A 196 -16.15 12.96 -12.07
N ALA A 197 -15.82 12.28 -10.97
CA ALA A 197 -14.47 12.21 -10.44
C ALA A 197 -13.49 11.54 -11.42
N SER A 198 -13.89 10.43 -12.05
CA SER A 198 -13.10 9.75 -13.08
C SER A 198 -12.83 10.65 -14.29
N VAL A 199 -13.85 11.37 -14.78
CA VAL A 199 -13.71 12.35 -15.88
C VAL A 199 -12.75 13.47 -15.50
N PHE A 200 -12.90 14.06 -14.31
CA PHE A 200 -11.99 15.09 -13.80
C PHE A 200 -10.54 14.61 -13.77
N MET A 201 -10.28 13.38 -13.31
CA MET A 201 -8.94 12.81 -13.33
C MET A 201 -8.38 12.64 -14.76
N GLY A 202 -9.23 12.25 -15.72
CA GLY A 202 -8.87 12.23 -17.14
C GLY A 202 -8.52 13.60 -17.69
N GLU A 203 -9.25 14.65 -17.31
CA GLU A 203 -8.94 16.04 -17.68
C GLU A 203 -7.60 16.51 -17.10
N LEU A 204 -7.23 16.07 -15.89
CA LEU A 204 -5.90 16.34 -15.34
C LEU A 204 -4.78 15.71 -16.18
N LEU A 205 -4.96 14.46 -16.64
CA LEU A 205 -3.99 13.82 -17.54
C LEU A 205 -3.86 14.58 -18.87
N GLN A 206 -4.98 15.04 -19.44
CA GLN A 206 -4.97 15.85 -20.67
C GLN A 206 -4.25 17.18 -20.48
N HIS A 207 -4.48 17.87 -19.35
CA HIS A 207 -3.77 19.10 -19.03
C HIS A 207 -2.28 18.89 -18.80
N ALA A 208 -1.89 17.77 -18.17
CA ALA A 208 -0.48 17.40 -18.03
C ALA A 208 0.15 17.19 -19.42
N ALA A 209 -0.53 16.45 -20.30
CA ALA A 209 -0.07 16.25 -21.68
C ALA A 209 0.09 17.57 -22.45
N ALA A 210 -0.87 18.48 -22.34
CA ALA A 210 -0.78 19.82 -22.94
C ALA A 210 0.38 20.66 -22.37
N SER A 211 0.85 20.34 -21.16
CA SER A 211 2.00 20.99 -20.50
C SER A 211 3.33 20.27 -20.76
N GLY A 212 3.36 19.27 -21.65
CA GLY A 212 4.56 18.48 -21.96
C GLY A 212 4.82 17.31 -21.00
N LEU A 213 3.88 16.99 -20.12
CA LEU A 213 3.99 15.95 -19.07
C LEU A 213 3.08 14.74 -19.36
N GLY A 214 2.84 14.42 -20.64
CA GLY A 214 1.84 13.42 -21.05
C GLY A 214 2.15 11.99 -20.59
N ASP A 215 3.42 11.68 -20.33
CA ASP A 215 3.88 10.39 -19.83
C ASP A 215 4.26 10.41 -18.34
N SER A 216 4.02 11.52 -17.65
CA SER A 216 4.48 11.71 -16.28
C SER A 216 3.57 11.10 -15.24
N PHE A 217 2.28 10.94 -15.53
CA PHE A 217 1.26 10.61 -14.53
C PHE A 217 0.35 9.45 -14.93
N PHE A 218 -0.32 8.86 -13.94
CA PHE A 218 -1.40 7.90 -14.07
C PHE A 218 -2.40 8.10 -12.92
N ILE A 219 -3.54 7.42 -13.00
CA ILE A 219 -4.58 7.47 -11.96
C ILE A 219 -4.59 6.13 -11.23
N HIS A 220 -4.46 6.16 -9.91
CA HIS A 220 -4.66 5.01 -9.04
C HIS A 220 -6.04 5.11 -8.39
N TYR A 221 -6.82 4.03 -8.49
CA TYR A 221 -8.15 3.91 -7.90
C TYR A 221 -8.10 2.94 -6.72
N ALA A 222 -8.72 3.30 -5.59
CA ALA A 222 -8.92 2.38 -4.48
C ALA A 222 -10.38 2.36 -3.98
N PRO A 223 -10.99 1.16 -3.87
CA PRO A 223 -10.60 -0.11 -4.52
C PRO A 223 -10.71 -0.05 -6.06
N ASN A 224 -9.88 -0.82 -6.79
CA ASN A 224 -9.97 -1.01 -8.25
C ASN A 224 -10.37 -2.44 -8.65
N LEU A 225 -10.66 -2.63 -9.94
CA LEU A 225 -10.96 -3.94 -10.56
C LEU A 225 -9.79 -4.46 -11.42
N GLY A 226 -8.55 -4.17 -11.01
CA GLY A 226 -7.37 -4.46 -11.82
C GLY A 226 -7.20 -3.48 -12.98
N ARG A 227 -6.56 -3.94 -14.06
CA ARG A 227 -6.22 -3.11 -15.23
C ARG A 227 -7.04 -3.49 -16.47
N ASP A 228 -7.17 -2.55 -17.40
CA ASP A 228 -7.75 -2.78 -18.71
C ASP A 228 -6.69 -3.19 -19.75
N ASP A 229 -7.13 -3.37 -21.00
CA ASP A 229 -6.26 -3.82 -22.10
C ASP A 229 -5.22 -2.75 -22.48
N ASN A 230 -5.42 -1.49 -22.07
CA ASN A 230 -4.45 -0.41 -22.24
C ASN A 230 -3.48 -0.31 -21.05
N GLY A 231 -3.69 -1.11 -20.00
CA GLY A 231 -2.92 -1.10 -18.77
C GLY A 231 -3.36 -0.07 -17.74
N ASP A 232 -4.50 0.60 -17.96
CA ASP A 232 -5.06 1.59 -17.05
C ASP A 232 -5.91 0.92 -15.97
N GLU A 233 -5.90 1.46 -14.74
CA GLU A 233 -6.72 0.89 -13.67
C GLU A 233 -8.22 1.07 -13.94
N ARG A 234 -9.02 0.06 -13.59
CA ARG A 234 -10.48 0.09 -13.75
C ARG A 234 -11.15 0.57 -12.47
N VAL A 235 -11.97 1.62 -12.60
CA VAL A 235 -12.86 2.09 -11.54
C VAL A 235 -13.84 0.98 -11.15
N LYS A 236 -13.93 0.69 -9.86
CA LYS A 236 -15.00 -0.11 -9.28
C LYS A 236 -16.19 0.80 -8.98
N TYR A 237 -17.27 0.75 -9.76
CA TYR A 237 -18.48 1.50 -9.41
C TYR A 237 -19.21 0.85 -8.23
N SER A 238 -20.02 1.66 -7.54
CA SER A 238 -20.88 1.17 -6.46
C SER A 238 -21.92 0.17 -6.96
N GLU A 239 -22.14 -0.88 -6.16
CA GLU A 239 -23.15 -1.90 -6.42
C GLU A 239 -23.73 -2.40 -5.08
N GLY A 240 -25.06 -2.31 -4.93
CA GLY A 240 -25.74 -2.67 -3.68
C GLY A 240 -25.18 -1.88 -2.48
N ASP A 241 -24.76 -2.60 -1.44
CA ASP A 241 -24.18 -2.02 -0.21
C ASP A 241 -22.69 -1.70 -0.33
N ASN A 242 -22.08 -1.89 -1.51
CA ASN A 242 -20.67 -1.61 -1.76
C ASN A 242 -20.49 -0.17 -2.29
N ALA A 243 -19.68 0.63 -1.59
CA ALA A 243 -19.36 2.00 -2.00
C ALA A 243 -18.63 2.09 -3.35
N GLY A 244 -17.93 1.02 -3.77
CA GLY A 244 -17.03 1.07 -4.92
C GLY A 244 -15.80 1.93 -4.63
N THR A 245 -15.23 2.53 -5.67
CA THR A 245 -14.04 3.38 -5.64
C THR A 245 -14.35 4.66 -4.89
N THR A 246 -13.58 4.95 -3.86
CA THR A 246 -13.68 6.20 -3.10
C THR A 246 -12.44 7.05 -3.18
N ASP A 247 -11.29 6.46 -3.52
CA ASP A 247 -10.02 7.16 -3.63
C ASP A 247 -9.59 7.25 -5.09
N PHE A 248 -9.34 8.48 -5.52
CA PHE A 248 -8.87 8.82 -6.85
C PHE A 248 -7.54 9.55 -6.67
N GLN A 249 -6.43 8.82 -6.77
CA GLN A 249 -5.10 9.33 -6.51
C GLN A 249 -4.39 9.62 -7.84
N PHE A 250 -3.91 10.85 -8.00
CA PHE A 250 -3.18 11.27 -9.19
C PHE A 250 -1.68 11.11 -8.93
N MET A 251 -1.06 10.10 -9.55
CA MET A 251 0.28 9.63 -9.18
C MET A 251 1.27 9.75 -10.34
N LEU A 252 2.56 9.77 -10.01
CA LEU A 252 3.65 9.73 -10.97
C LEU A 252 3.74 8.35 -11.63
N LYS A 253 3.74 8.29 -12.97
CA LYS A 253 3.89 7.06 -13.74
C LYS A 253 5.17 6.32 -13.29
N GLY A 254 5.05 5.03 -12.96
CA GLY A 254 6.17 4.25 -12.40
C GLY A 254 6.30 4.33 -10.87
N ALA A 255 5.49 5.13 -10.18
CA ALA A 255 5.27 5.00 -8.74
C ALA A 255 4.43 3.74 -8.46
N ILE A 256 5.11 2.59 -8.53
CA ILE A 256 4.55 1.27 -8.25
C ILE A 256 5.35 0.65 -7.09
N LYS A 257 4.65 0.14 -6.07
CA LYS A 257 5.27 -0.38 -4.84
C LYS A 257 6.26 -1.50 -5.15
N GLU A 258 5.96 -2.31 -6.16
CA GLU A 258 6.78 -3.40 -6.70
C GLU A 258 8.25 -2.99 -6.82
N VAL A 259 8.53 -1.90 -7.54
CA VAL A 259 9.91 -1.44 -7.76
C VAL A 259 10.55 -0.97 -6.47
N GLY A 260 9.75 -0.43 -5.55
CA GLY A 260 10.20 -0.01 -4.23
C GLY A 260 10.91 -1.11 -3.45
N VAL A 261 10.56 -2.39 -3.67
CA VAL A 261 11.29 -3.53 -3.09
C VAL A 261 12.75 -3.53 -3.53
N LEU A 262 13.02 -3.35 -4.83
CA LEU A 262 14.40 -3.33 -5.35
C LEU A 262 15.16 -2.07 -4.94
N VAL A 263 14.48 -0.93 -4.82
CA VAL A 263 15.10 0.30 -4.28
C VAL A 263 15.50 0.07 -2.82
N ILE A 264 14.61 -0.43 -1.98
CA ILE A 264 14.91 -0.74 -0.57
C ILE A 264 16.04 -1.76 -0.48
N LEU A 265 16.01 -2.82 -1.29
CA LEU A 265 17.06 -3.83 -1.33
C LEU A 265 18.42 -3.25 -1.75
N ASN A 266 18.44 -2.34 -2.74
CA ASN A 266 19.64 -1.62 -3.17
C ASN A 266 20.26 -0.80 -2.02
N HIS A 267 19.42 -0.11 -1.24
CA HIS A 267 19.86 0.61 -0.04
C HIS A 267 20.30 -0.33 1.10
N TYR A 268 19.62 -1.45 1.28
CA TYR A 268 20.00 -2.47 2.27
C TYR A 268 21.38 -3.06 1.98
N TYR A 269 21.68 -3.37 0.72
CA TYR A 269 23.02 -3.81 0.30
C TYR A 269 24.07 -2.73 0.57
N HIS A 270 23.80 -1.47 0.22
CA HIS A 270 24.73 -0.38 0.47
C HIS A 270 25.08 -0.24 1.96
N GLN A 271 24.11 -0.39 2.86
CA GLN A 271 24.38 -0.34 4.30
C GLN A 271 25.31 -1.45 4.79
N ARG A 272 25.34 -2.61 4.11
CA ARG A 272 26.13 -3.78 4.52
C ARG A 272 27.48 -3.89 3.83
N CYS A 273 27.58 -3.47 2.58
CA CYS A 273 28.80 -3.63 1.78
C CYS A 273 29.36 -2.33 1.19
N GLY A 274 28.72 -1.18 1.44
CA GLY A 274 29.14 0.12 0.93
C GLY A 274 28.93 0.31 -0.57
N ARG A 275 28.15 -0.56 -1.23
CA ARG A 275 27.87 -0.51 -2.67
C ARG A 275 26.38 -0.61 -2.93
N TYR A 276 25.90 0.16 -3.90
CA TYR A 276 24.56 0.05 -4.46
C TYR A 276 24.60 -0.88 -5.68
N PRO A 277 24.11 -2.13 -5.63
CA PRO A 277 24.18 -3.06 -6.75
C PRO A 277 23.51 -2.55 -8.04
N LEU A 278 22.46 -1.73 -7.90
CA LEU A 278 21.74 -1.10 -9.01
C LEU A 278 22.21 0.33 -9.29
N GLY A 279 23.20 0.83 -8.55
CA GLY A 279 23.67 2.21 -8.59
C GLY A 279 22.95 3.11 -7.57
N GLU A 280 23.65 4.16 -7.11
CA GLU A 280 23.18 5.09 -6.06
C GLU A 280 21.89 5.84 -6.45
N HIS A 281 21.69 6.05 -7.75
CA HIS A 281 20.54 6.81 -8.27
C HIS A 281 19.41 5.93 -8.79
N PHE A 282 19.47 4.60 -8.58
CA PHE A 282 18.38 3.71 -8.99
C PHE A 282 17.07 4.10 -8.32
N ASN A 283 15.99 4.16 -9.09
CA ASN A 283 14.69 4.65 -8.64
C ASN A 283 13.55 4.03 -9.44
N ALA A 284 12.33 4.24 -8.95
CA ALA A 284 11.11 3.65 -9.51
C ALA A 284 10.88 4.01 -10.99
N ARG A 285 11.33 5.19 -11.43
CA ARG A 285 11.07 5.74 -12.77
C ARG A 285 11.91 5.10 -13.87
N GLN A 286 13.06 4.54 -13.51
CA GLN A 286 14.01 3.94 -14.46
C GLN A 286 13.93 2.41 -14.51
N SER A 287 13.16 1.81 -13.61
CA SER A 287 13.06 0.37 -13.48
C SER A 287 12.14 -0.26 -14.54
N PRO A 288 12.41 -1.50 -14.95
CA PRO A 288 11.40 -2.33 -15.62
C PRO A 288 10.12 -2.43 -14.79
N ARG A 289 8.98 -2.63 -15.48
CA ARG A 289 7.66 -2.77 -14.84
C ARG A 289 7.18 -4.21 -14.75
N GLU A 290 7.66 -5.05 -15.67
CA GLU A 290 7.28 -6.46 -15.71
C GLU A 290 8.00 -7.24 -14.63
N LEU A 291 7.27 -8.15 -13.97
CA LEU A 291 7.78 -8.97 -12.88
C LEU A 291 9.04 -9.74 -13.29
N ASP A 292 9.04 -10.39 -14.45
CA ASP A 292 10.20 -11.16 -14.92
C ASP A 292 11.44 -10.28 -15.15
N ALA A 293 11.24 -9.05 -15.64
CA ALA A 293 12.33 -8.10 -15.83
C ALA A 293 12.88 -7.56 -14.51
N LEU A 294 12.03 -7.37 -13.50
CA LEU A 294 12.45 -7.03 -12.13
C LEU A 294 13.25 -8.17 -11.49
N LEU A 295 12.79 -9.41 -11.66
CA LEU A 295 13.50 -10.60 -11.17
C LEU A 295 14.85 -10.77 -11.86
N GLN A 296 14.91 -10.56 -13.18
CA GLN A 296 16.15 -10.63 -13.95
C GLN A 296 17.13 -9.55 -13.50
N LEU A 297 16.66 -8.29 -13.37
CA LEU A 297 17.46 -7.20 -12.85
C LEU A 297 18.04 -7.54 -11.47
N ALA A 298 17.25 -8.17 -10.60
CA ALA A 298 17.74 -8.57 -9.30
C ALA A 298 18.87 -9.60 -9.40
N GLN A 299 18.68 -10.67 -10.19
CA GLN A 299 19.69 -11.73 -10.35
C GLN A 299 21.01 -11.26 -10.93
N ASP A 300 20.94 -10.33 -11.89
CA ASP A 300 22.13 -9.84 -12.58
C ASP A 300 23.02 -8.99 -11.68
N HIS A 301 22.46 -8.40 -10.62
CA HIS A 301 23.13 -7.36 -9.83
C HIS A 301 23.34 -7.72 -8.35
N PHE A 302 22.41 -8.43 -7.69
CA PHE A 302 22.53 -8.73 -6.27
C PHE A 302 23.32 -10.03 -6.03
N ASP A 303 24.32 -9.96 -5.17
CA ASP A 303 25.06 -11.14 -4.71
C ASP A 303 24.13 -12.06 -3.89
N PRO A 304 23.86 -13.30 -4.34
CA PRO A 304 23.01 -14.24 -3.61
C PRO A 304 23.48 -14.55 -2.18
N ALA A 305 24.79 -14.49 -1.91
CA ALA A 305 25.34 -14.77 -0.58
C ALA A 305 24.98 -13.68 0.45
N LEU A 306 24.61 -12.48 -0.01
CA LEU A 306 24.21 -11.36 0.82
C LEU A 306 22.69 -11.13 0.82
N MET A 307 21.93 -11.92 0.04
CA MET A 307 20.49 -11.73 -0.11
C MET A 307 19.81 -11.94 1.23
N PRO A 308 19.11 -10.93 1.79
CA PRO A 308 18.36 -11.13 3.01
C PRO A 308 17.18 -12.05 2.76
N ARG A 309 16.75 -12.69 3.85
CA ARG A 309 15.37 -13.11 3.95
C ARG A 309 14.49 -11.86 4.01
N ILE A 310 13.61 -11.70 3.04
CA ILE A 310 12.67 -10.59 2.94
C ILE A 310 11.32 -11.02 3.52
N VAL A 311 10.77 -10.19 4.40
CA VAL A 311 9.39 -10.31 4.90
C VAL A 311 8.58 -9.17 4.31
N GLY A 312 7.65 -9.50 3.42
CA GLY A 312 6.70 -8.56 2.84
C GLY A 312 5.41 -8.58 3.65
N VAL A 313 4.92 -7.42 4.10
CA VAL A 313 3.69 -7.34 4.90
C VAL A 313 2.69 -6.37 4.28
N GLY A 314 1.47 -6.84 4.03
CA GLY A 314 0.39 -6.03 3.46
C GLY A 314 -0.98 -6.45 3.98
N ASP A 315 -1.99 -5.66 3.66
CA ASP A 315 -3.40 -5.86 4.01
C ASP A 315 -4.32 -5.86 2.78
N THR A 316 -3.86 -5.22 1.69
CA THR A 316 -4.68 -4.88 0.53
C THR A 316 -4.36 -5.82 -0.64
N VAL A 317 -4.99 -6.99 -0.59
CA VAL A 317 -5.03 -7.98 -1.67
C VAL A 317 -6.50 -8.35 -1.89
N THR A 318 -6.97 -8.30 -3.14
CA THR A 318 -8.37 -8.63 -3.47
C THR A 318 -8.48 -9.59 -4.63
N SER A 319 -9.51 -10.42 -4.60
CA SER A 319 -9.92 -11.30 -5.70
C SER A 319 -11.45 -11.37 -5.77
N TYR A 320 -12.02 -10.94 -6.89
CA TYR A 320 -13.47 -10.91 -7.11
C TYR A 320 -13.88 -11.85 -8.23
N PRO A 321 -14.85 -12.76 -8.00
CA PRO A 321 -15.38 -13.60 -9.06
C PRO A 321 -16.20 -12.74 -10.02
N GLN A 322 -15.94 -12.92 -11.31
CA GLN A 322 -16.76 -12.43 -12.40
C GLN A 322 -17.31 -13.67 -13.11
N ASN A 323 -18.63 -13.71 -13.26
CA ASN A 323 -19.29 -14.80 -13.96
C ASN A 323 -19.58 -14.34 -15.38
N ASP A 324 -19.13 -15.10 -16.36
CA ASP A 324 -19.47 -14.93 -17.76
C ASP A 324 -20.10 -16.21 -18.34
N HIS A 325 -20.21 -16.28 -19.67
CA HIS A 325 -20.78 -17.44 -20.35
C HIS A 325 -19.85 -18.67 -20.33
N ASP A 326 -18.54 -18.48 -20.13
CA ASP A 326 -17.50 -19.51 -20.19
C ASP A 326 -17.09 -20.03 -18.79
N GLY A 327 -17.48 -19.33 -17.72
CA GLY A 327 -17.34 -19.79 -16.34
C GLY A 327 -17.23 -18.66 -15.32
N THR A 328 -16.60 -18.97 -14.19
CA THR A 328 -16.19 -17.95 -13.21
C THR A 328 -14.71 -17.67 -13.41
N HIS A 329 -14.37 -16.43 -13.77
CA HIS A 329 -12.99 -15.92 -13.74
C HIS A 329 -12.81 -14.95 -12.57
N TYR A 330 -11.57 -14.72 -12.14
CA TYR A 330 -11.28 -13.84 -11.02
C TYR A 330 -10.58 -12.56 -11.46
N GLN A 331 -11.14 -11.42 -11.09
CA GLN A 331 -10.48 -10.12 -11.19
C GLN A 331 -9.69 -9.86 -9.91
N ARG A 332 -8.36 -9.79 -10.06
CA ARG A 332 -7.42 -9.63 -8.95
C ARG A 332 -6.86 -8.21 -8.91
N GLY A 333 -6.80 -7.66 -7.72
CA GLY A 333 -6.31 -6.30 -7.48
C GLY A 333 -5.72 -6.15 -6.09
N GLY A 334 -5.63 -4.90 -5.64
CA GLY A 334 -5.03 -4.53 -4.37
C GLY A 334 -3.63 -3.94 -4.53
N SER A 335 -3.37 -2.85 -3.82
CA SER A 335 -2.14 -2.07 -3.93
C SER A 335 -0.90 -2.85 -3.45
N ASP A 336 -1.06 -3.81 -2.54
CA ASP A 336 0.06 -4.60 -2.00
C ASP A 336 0.46 -5.77 -2.89
N ARG A 337 -0.46 -6.19 -3.78
CA ARG A 337 -0.37 -7.48 -4.48
C ARG A 337 0.95 -7.67 -5.21
N GLY A 338 1.37 -6.73 -6.04
CA GLY A 338 2.55 -6.96 -6.86
C GLY A 338 3.84 -6.90 -6.05
N PHE A 339 3.97 -6.04 -5.04
CA PHE A 339 5.20 -6.02 -4.23
C PHE A 339 5.31 -7.29 -3.38
N LEU A 340 4.20 -7.80 -2.82
CA LEU A 340 4.18 -9.09 -2.12
C LEU A 340 4.53 -10.23 -3.08
N THR A 341 4.02 -10.19 -4.31
CA THR A 341 4.37 -11.16 -5.36
C THR A 341 5.87 -11.11 -5.67
N LEU A 342 6.46 -9.93 -5.80
CA LEU A 342 7.89 -9.77 -6.04
C LEU A 342 8.73 -10.31 -4.87
N VAL A 343 8.34 -10.04 -3.63
CA VAL A 343 9.00 -10.62 -2.43
C VAL A 343 8.99 -12.14 -2.49
N GLN A 344 7.84 -12.75 -2.80
CA GLN A 344 7.69 -14.20 -2.91
C GLN A 344 8.57 -14.78 -4.04
N GLN A 345 8.58 -14.14 -5.21
CA GLN A 345 9.39 -14.61 -6.35
C GLN A 345 10.90 -14.40 -6.14
N LEU A 346 11.32 -13.33 -5.46
CA LEU A 346 12.72 -13.16 -5.04
C LEU A 346 13.16 -14.29 -4.11
N GLY A 347 12.27 -14.71 -3.18
CA GLY A 347 12.48 -15.86 -2.31
C GLY A 347 12.80 -17.12 -3.08
N ARG A 348 11.95 -17.43 -4.06
CA ARG A 348 12.14 -18.59 -4.96
C ARG A 348 13.41 -18.47 -5.79
N ARG A 349 13.71 -17.28 -6.31
CA ARG A 349 14.80 -17.09 -7.28
C ARG A 349 16.20 -17.11 -6.66
N PHE A 350 16.31 -16.63 -5.42
CA PHE A 350 17.56 -16.59 -4.65
C PHE A 350 17.66 -17.71 -3.62
N ASP A 351 16.68 -18.63 -3.60
CA ASP A 351 16.54 -19.67 -2.58
C ASP A 351 16.59 -19.11 -1.14
N THR A 352 15.92 -17.98 -0.94
CA THR A 352 15.74 -17.36 0.37
C THR A 352 14.35 -17.71 0.91
N ASP A 353 14.25 -17.93 2.23
CA ASP A 353 13.01 -18.30 2.91
C ASP A 353 12.08 -17.08 3.13
N ASN A 354 11.86 -16.29 2.07
CA ASN A 354 11.03 -15.08 2.14
C ASN A 354 9.62 -15.41 2.58
N VAL A 355 8.99 -14.46 3.27
CA VAL A 355 7.65 -14.64 3.85
C VAL A 355 6.73 -13.50 3.42
N VAL A 356 5.55 -13.85 2.94
CA VAL A 356 4.43 -12.95 2.67
C VAL A 356 3.46 -13.03 3.85
N VAL A 357 3.37 -11.93 4.59
CA VAL A 357 2.47 -11.79 5.74
C VAL A 357 1.26 -10.94 5.34
N TYR A 358 0.08 -11.44 5.66
CA TYR A 358 -1.19 -10.77 5.42
C TYR A 358 -1.86 -10.34 6.72
N ILE A 359 -2.26 -9.07 6.80
CA ILE A 359 -2.99 -8.53 7.94
C ILE A 359 -4.47 -8.40 7.57
N ASP A 360 -5.36 -9.01 8.34
CA ASP A 360 -6.80 -8.82 8.13
C ASP A 360 -7.21 -7.42 8.64
N SER A 361 -7.38 -6.48 7.71
CA SER A 361 -7.80 -5.11 8.00
C SER A 361 -9.32 -4.89 7.94
N SER A 362 -10.12 -5.96 7.80
CA SER A 362 -11.59 -5.87 7.65
C SER A 362 -12.34 -5.33 8.87
N GLY A 363 -11.70 -5.34 10.05
CA GLY A 363 -12.27 -4.82 11.28
C GLY A 363 -12.29 -3.29 11.42
N GLY A 364 -11.72 -2.55 10.45
CA GLY A 364 -11.65 -1.07 10.48
C GLY A 364 -12.91 -0.34 10.01
N GLU A 365 -12.82 0.99 9.89
CA GLU A 365 -13.94 1.83 9.45
C GLU A 365 -14.23 1.74 7.94
N VAL A 366 -13.22 1.33 7.17
CA VAL A 366 -13.28 1.08 5.72
C VAL A 366 -13.52 -0.41 5.49
N ARG A 367 -14.58 -0.76 4.77
CA ARG A 367 -14.95 -2.17 4.53
C ARG A 367 -13.94 -2.85 3.61
N ARG A 368 -13.37 -3.97 4.06
CA ARG A 368 -12.57 -4.91 3.28
C ARG A 368 -13.13 -6.33 3.43
N PRO A 369 -12.85 -7.25 2.47
CA PRO A 369 -13.07 -8.67 2.70
C PRO A 369 -12.31 -9.14 3.95
N GLY A 370 -12.99 -9.84 4.85
CA GLY A 370 -12.40 -10.38 6.07
C GLY A 370 -12.06 -11.85 5.95
N VAL A 371 -11.20 -12.32 6.85
CA VAL A 371 -10.73 -13.71 6.91
C VAL A 371 -11.59 -14.50 7.91
N ASP A 372 -12.10 -15.67 7.48
CA ASP A 372 -12.76 -16.61 8.41
C ASP A 372 -11.69 -17.40 9.20
N ARG A 373 -11.32 -16.86 10.35
CA ARG A 373 -10.35 -17.46 11.29
C ARG A 373 -10.70 -18.90 11.64
N ASP A 374 -11.95 -19.17 11.99
CA ASP A 374 -12.38 -20.51 12.44
C ASP A 374 -12.29 -21.52 11.29
N HIS A 375 -12.49 -21.07 10.05
CA HIS A 375 -12.26 -21.89 8.87
C HIS A 375 -10.77 -22.15 8.62
N LEU A 376 -9.91 -21.13 8.74
CA LEU A 376 -8.45 -21.32 8.63
C LEU A 376 -7.93 -22.29 9.69
N GLN A 377 -8.40 -22.20 10.93
CA GLN A 377 -7.99 -23.11 11.99
C GLN A 377 -8.43 -24.55 11.68
N ARG A 378 -9.67 -24.75 11.21
CA ARG A 378 -10.14 -26.06 10.77
C ARG A 378 -9.36 -26.59 9.57
N HIS A 379 -8.96 -25.72 8.64
CA HIS A 379 -8.11 -26.10 7.50
C HIS A 379 -6.72 -26.56 7.95
N ALA A 380 -6.11 -25.87 8.93
CA ALA A 380 -4.83 -26.28 9.51
C ALA A 380 -4.89 -27.68 10.16
N GLU A 381 -6.03 -28.02 10.79
CA GLU A 381 -6.26 -29.35 11.38
C GLU A 381 -6.68 -30.41 10.34
N ARG A 382 -7.33 -29.99 9.24
CA ARG A 382 -7.85 -30.82 8.16
C ARG A 382 -7.56 -30.20 6.78
N PRO A 383 -6.37 -30.46 6.20
CA PRO A 383 -5.94 -29.85 4.95
C PRO A 383 -6.79 -30.21 3.71
N ASP A 384 -7.67 -31.21 3.80
CA ASP A 384 -8.66 -31.56 2.78
C ASP A 384 -9.81 -30.54 2.68
N LEU A 385 -10.04 -29.74 3.72
CA LEU A 385 -11.00 -28.65 3.68
C LEU A 385 -10.50 -27.54 2.76
N SER A 386 -11.37 -27.03 1.89
CA SER A 386 -11.02 -25.93 1.00
C SER A 386 -10.77 -24.63 1.76
N VAL A 387 -9.56 -24.06 1.64
CA VAL A 387 -9.19 -22.78 2.25
C VAL A 387 -9.95 -21.58 1.66
N TRP A 388 -10.50 -21.71 0.45
CA TRP A 388 -11.03 -20.58 -0.33
C TRP A 388 -12.29 -19.94 0.27
N ASN A 389 -13.03 -20.67 1.09
CA ASN A 389 -14.13 -20.06 1.83
C ASN A 389 -13.63 -19.08 2.89
N ALA A 390 -12.45 -19.35 3.48
CA ALA A 390 -11.86 -18.50 4.49
C ALA A 390 -11.23 -17.22 3.94
N LEU A 391 -10.87 -17.24 2.65
CA LEU A 391 -10.13 -16.16 1.98
C LEU A 391 -10.97 -15.47 0.89
N ARG A 392 -12.30 -15.65 0.93
CA ARG A 392 -13.23 -15.12 -0.06
C ARG A 392 -13.10 -13.60 -0.17
N GLY A 393 -12.83 -13.11 -1.37
CA GLY A 393 -12.65 -11.68 -1.63
C GLY A 393 -11.19 -11.21 -1.52
N THR A 394 -10.31 -12.03 -0.93
CA THR A 394 -8.88 -11.72 -0.74
C THR A 394 -8.03 -12.42 -1.80
N THR A 395 -8.12 -13.75 -1.91
CA THR A 395 -7.39 -14.57 -2.88
C THR A 395 -8.26 -15.75 -3.35
N ASP A 396 -7.78 -16.51 -4.33
CA ASP A 396 -8.49 -17.61 -4.95
C ASP A 396 -7.52 -18.73 -5.38
N ALA A 397 -8.07 -19.84 -5.89
CA ALA A 397 -7.32 -21.05 -6.19
C ALA A 397 -6.25 -20.89 -7.28
N ASP A 398 -6.46 -19.94 -8.20
CA ASP A 398 -5.58 -19.71 -9.34
C ASP A 398 -4.72 -18.44 -9.15
N ASP A 399 -4.69 -17.90 -7.92
CA ASP A 399 -3.89 -16.73 -7.58
C ASP A 399 -2.40 -17.11 -7.45
N PRO A 400 -1.50 -16.53 -8.27
CA PRO A 400 -0.07 -16.83 -8.18
C PRO A 400 0.57 -16.31 -6.89
N LEU A 401 -0.04 -15.33 -6.22
CA LEU A 401 0.38 -14.84 -4.92
C LEU A 401 -0.14 -15.79 -3.83
N THR A 402 0.77 -16.37 -3.06
CA THR A 402 0.43 -17.20 -1.90
C THR A 402 0.74 -16.42 -0.64
N LEU A 403 -0.21 -16.35 0.28
CA LEU A 403 -0.02 -15.72 1.59
C LEU A 403 0.51 -16.79 2.54
N ASP A 404 1.65 -16.54 3.19
CA ASP A 404 2.29 -17.54 4.06
C ASP A 404 1.71 -17.49 5.48
N VAL A 405 1.64 -16.30 6.08
CA VAL A 405 1.15 -16.12 7.46
C VAL A 405 0.07 -15.06 7.51
N ILE A 406 -1.05 -15.36 8.18
CA ILE A 406 -2.21 -14.47 8.30
C ILE A 406 -2.38 -14.02 9.74
N PHE A 407 -2.60 -12.72 9.94
CA PHE A 407 -2.97 -12.10 11.21
C PHE A 407 -4.47 -11.76 11.21
N PRO A 408 -5.36 -12.70 11.59
CA PRO A 408 -6.81 -12.52 11.47
C PRO A 408 -7.40 -11.56 12.52
N GLU A 409 -6.62 -11.17 13.54
CA GLU A 409 -7.03 -10.16 14.53
C GLU A 409 -6.53 -8.75 14.17
N GLY A 410 -6.00 -8.60 12.95
CA GLY A 410 -5.63 -7.33 12.34
C GLY A 410 -4.42 -6.63 12.96
N HIS A 411 -4.34 -5.32 12.76
CA HIS A 411 -3.14 -4.52 13.05
C HIS A 411 -2.67 -4.61 14.49
N ARG A 412 -3.56 -4.76 15.49
CA ARG A 412 -3.16 -4.84 16.90
C ARG A 412 -2.34 -6.10 17.19
N GLN A 413 -2.81 -7.24 16.68
CA GLN A 413 -2.09 -8.51 16.79
C GLN A 413 -0.72 -8.43 16.11
N TYR A 414 -0.68 -7.81 14.93
CA TYR A 414 0.57 -7.59 14.22
C TYR A 414 1.54 -6.65 14.97
N VAL A 415 1.05 -5.54 15.52
CA VAL A 415 1.86 -4.59 16.30
C VAL A 415 2.45 -5.28 17.53
N ASP A 416 1.68 -6.08 18.26
CA ASP A 416 2.19 -6.82 19.42
C ASP A 416 3.23 -7.88 19.00
N PHE A 417 3.02 -8.58 17.89
CA PHE A 417 4.02 -9.48 17.31
C PHE A 417 5.30 -8.73 16.92
N PHE A 418 5.18 -7.60 16.24
CA PHE A 418 6.30 -6.79 15.76
C PHE A 418 7.12 -6.21 16.92
N CYS A 419 6.46 -5.73 17.98
CA CYS A 419 7.13 -5.28 19.20
C CYS A 419 7.92 -6.43 19.85
N ARG A 420 7.34 -7.63 19.93
CA ARG A 420 8.04 -8.82 20.47
C ARG A 420 9.24 -9.22 19.61
N LEU A 421 9.16 -9.08 18.29
CA LEU A 421 10.29 -9.31 17.39
C LEU A 421 11.41 -8.31 17.67
N ALA A 422 11.08 -7.03 17.81
CA ALA A 422 12.05 -5.97 18.11
C ALA A 422 12.67 -6.08 19.51
N ASP A 423 12.01 -6.74 20.46
CA ASP A 423 12.53 -6.95 21.81
C ASP A 423 13.45 -8.19 21.91
N GLN A 424 13.34 -9.14 20.98
CA GLN A 424 14.09 -10.39 20.99
C GLN A 424 15.31 -10.38 20.05
N ARG A 425 15.42 -9.38 19.18
CA ARG A 425 16.56 -9.13 18.31
C ARG A 425 17.37 -7.97 18.87
#